data_AF-A0A7S0NAN4-F1
#
_entry.id   AF-A0A7S0NAN4-F1
#
_cell.length_a   1.000
_cell.length_b   1.000
_cell.length_c   1.000
_cell.angle_alpha   90.00
_cell.angle_beta   90.00
_cell.angle_gamma   90.00
#
_symmetry.space_group_name_H-M   'P 1'
#
loop_
_entity.id
_entity.type
_entity.pdbx_description
1 polymer ?
#
loop_
_entity_poly.entity_id
_entity_poly.type
_entity_poly.pdbx_seq_one_letter_code
_entity_poly.pdbx_strand_id
1 'polypeptide(L)'
;AAQVGMLKVICVLLGAPLVGERTRAMRADLVAYLVASGVVHRLQDLFSLFDRKELLQAGPSDRALPPVVAASIRLLQMLAEASAGLKQACPSSPSRATAMPPPPSGRAAAATPVTPAVGAGAGSSESSYTLSSAMRETSLAGLPSLLTAILLSAEQEQRAPVLSCIASADAMLPANFMSIATEVVCGMNSFARYDLTTAQEAMGAPDLKVEMYHILSFLLSYCSHHWDAKKGTAADVAPVQALMEAVLLLTGYFCLLQPAHQDVMRWGTSPTILQKLCSVPFEYFCDPTHMPVLFPTIIAATFSNEQNKEVIQCEMSLEMVHSFLADQMLEADEGGAEEGAAPGVALDPKFSLRERFPPALLSDAEDFFAA
;
A
#
# COMPACT_ATOMS: atom_id res chain seq x y z
N ALA A 1 5.04 -3.27 -28.75
CA ALA A 1 3.72 -2.64 -29.02
C ALA A 1 2.56 -3.60 -28.78
N ALA A 2 2.51 -4.78 -29.43
CA ALA A 2 1.38 -5.72 -29.29
C ALA A 2 1.10 -6.19 -27.84
N GLN A 3 2.14 -6.56 -27.08
CA GLN A 3 2.01 -6.97 -25.68
C GLN A 3 1.42 -5.85 -24.79
N VAL A 4 1.89 -4.61 -24.95
CA VAL A 4 1.36 -3.44 -24.24
C VAL A 4 -0.11 -3.21 -24.59
N GLY A 5 -0.49 -3.39 -25.85
CA GLY A 5 -1.88 -3.31 -26.29
C GLY A 5 -2.76 -4.34 -25.58
N MET A 6 -2.31 -5.59 -25.50
CA MET A 6 -3.04 -6.66 -24.80
C MET A 6 -3.20 -6.38 -23.30
N LEU A 7 -2.14 -5.94 -22.62
CA LEU A 7 -2.21 -5.57 -21.19
C LEU A 7 -3.23 -4.46 -20.96
N LYS A 8 -3.23 -3.42 -21.81
CA LYS A 8 -4.21 -2.32 -21.74
C LYS A 8 -5.64 -2.81 -21.92
N VAL A 9 -5.90 -3.73 -22.85
CA VAL A 9 -7.23 -4.32 -23.03
C VAL A 9 -7.69 -5.05 -21.78
N ILE A 10 -6.81 -5.85 -21.15
CA ILE A 10 -7.14 -6.55 -19.90
C ILE A 10 -7.47 -5.54 -18.80
N CYS A 11 -6.68 -4.47 -18.65
CA CYS A 11 -6.96 -3.41 -17.69
C CYS A 11 -8.33 -2.76 -17.90
N VAL A 12 -8.71 -2.50 -19.16
CA VAL A 12 -10.04 -1.95 -19.50
C VAL A 12 -11.15 -2.92 -19.10
N LEU A 13 -10.98 -4.23 -19.32
CA LEU A 13 -11.97 -5.23 -18.92
C LEU A 13 -12.12 -5.34 -17.41
N LEU A 14 -11.01 -5.27 -16.66
CA LEU A 14 -11.02 -5.26 -15.19
C LEU A 14 -11.65 -3.98 -14.63
N GLY A 15 -11.44 -2.84 -15.29
CA GLY A 15 -11.93 -1.52 -14.86
C GLY A 15 -13.31 -1.11 -15.39
N ALA A 16 -13.96 -1.95 -16.21
CA ALA A 16 -15.26 -1.60 -16.79
C ALA A 16 -16.32 -1.29 -15.71
N PRO A 17 -17.40 -0.54 -15.99
CA PRO A 17 -18.49 -0.42 -15.03
C PRO A 17 -19.21 -1.78 -14.86
N LEU A 18 -19.53 -2.14 -13.61
CA LEU A 18 -20.28 -3.35 -13.30
C LEU A 18 -21.79 -3.11 -13.49
N VAL A 19 -22.29 -3.32 -14.70
CA VAL A 19 -23.72 -3.22 -15.01
C VAL A 19 -24.35 -4.62 -14.88
N GLY A 20 -24.97 -4.88 -13.73
CA GLY A 20 -25.68 -6.13 -13.44
C GLY A 20 -24.82 -7.30 -12.96
N GLU A 21 -25.47 -8.37 -12.52
CA GLU A 21 -24.81 -9.55 -11.92
C GLU A 21 -23.91 -10.30 -12.92
N ARG A 22 -24.32 -10.38 -14.19
CA ARG A 22 -23.57 -11.09 -15.23
C ARG A 22 -22.18 -10.48 -15.46
N THR A 23 -22.06 -9.16 -15.52
CA THR A 23 -20.76 -8.49 -15.73
C THR A 23 -19.86 -8.62 -14.49
N ARG A 24 -20.45 -8.66 -13.29
CA ARG A 24 -19.74 -8.96 -12.04
C ARG A 24 -19.20 -10.39 -12.01
N ALA A 25 -20.01 -11.37 -12.40
CA ALA A 25 -19.58 -12.77 -12.52
C ALA A 25 -18.45 -12.91 -13.55
N MET A 26 -18.60 -12.30 -14.74
CA MET A 26 -17.55 -12.33 -15.78
C MET A 26 -16.22 -11.70 -15.31
N ARG A 27 -16.28 -10.62 -14.51
CA ARG A 27 -15.07 -10.06 -13.89
C ARG A 27 -14.46 -11.02 -12.87
N ALA A 28 -15.29 -11.63 -12.02
CA ALA A 28 -14.82 -12.60 -11.03
C ALA A 28 -14.11 -13.77 -11.71
N ASP A 29 -14.69 -14.31 -12.78
CA ASP A 29 -14.09 -15.39 -13.57
C ASP A 29 -12.78 -14.95 -14.22
N LEU A 30 -12.73 -13.72 -14.77
CA LEU A 30 -11.49 -13.16 -15.35
C LEU A 30 -10.39 -12.99 -14.30
N VAL A 31 -10.72 -12.44 -13.12
CA VAL A 31 -9.78 -12.29 -12.00
C VAL A 31 -9.25 -13.66 -11.57
N ALA A 32 -10.14 -14.63 -11.34
CA ALA A 32 -9.78 -15.98 -10.96
C ALA A 32 -8.88 -16.64 -12.01
N TYR A 33 -9.21 -16.49 -13.29
CA TYR A 33 -8.39 -16.99 -14.39
C TYR A 33 -7.01 -16.35 -14.44
N LEU A 34 -6.90 -15.02 -14.31
CA LEU A 34 -5.61 -14.32 -14.35
C LEU A 34 -4.71 -14.76 -13.19
N VAL A 35 -5.27 -14.87 -11.98
CA VAL A 35 -4.54 -15.32 -10.79
C VAL A 35 -4.11 -16.79 -10.94
N ALA A 36 -5.05 -17.68 -11.28
CA ALA A 36 -4.76 -19.12 -11.46
C ALA A 36 -3.78 -19.38 -12.60
N SER A 37 -3.78 -18.53 -13.64
CA SER A 37 -2.83 -18.65 -14.74
C SER A 37 -1.40 -18.27 -14.33
N GLY A 38 -1.15 -17.71 -13.14
CA GLY A 38 0.18 -17.27 -12.70
C GLY A 38 0.64 -15.96 -13.31
N VAL A 39 -0.28 -15.04 -13.66
CA VAL A 39 0.10 -13.71 -14.18
C VAL A 39 1.00 -12.96 -13.20
N VAL A 40 0.70 -13.02 -11.90
CA VAL A 40 1.47 -12.28 -10.88
C VAL A 40 2.93 -12.74 -10.85
N HIS A 41 3.19 -14.05 -10.86
CA HIS A 41 4.57 -14.59 -10.92
C HIS A 41 5.26 -14.20 -12.23
N ARG A 42 4.59 -14.31 -13.38
CA ARG A 42 5.19 -13.91 -14.66
C ARG A 42 5.55 -12.43 -14.72
N LEU A 43 4.77 -11.57 -14.08
CA LEU A 43 5.07 -10.14 -13.99
C LEU A 43 6.24 -9.88 -13.04
N GLN A 44 6.34 -10.60 -11.91
CA GLN A 44 7.52 -10.58 -11.06
C GLN A 44 8.78 -11.02 -11.82
N ASP A 45 8.70 -12.12 -12.58
CA ASP A 45 9.80 -12.60 -13.43
C ASP A 45 10.19 -11.51 -14.43
N LEU A 46 9.22 -10.89 -15.11
CA LEU A 46 9.46 -9.76 -16.01
C LEU A 46 10.20 -8.62 -15.28
N PHE A 47 9.82 -8.27 -14.06
CA PHE A 47 10.49 -7.23 -13.28
C PHE A 47 11.92 -7.60 -12.90
N SER A 48 12.17 -8.86 -12.56
CA SER A 48 13.51 -9.39 -12.25
C SER A 48 14.44 -9.42 -13.46
N LEU A 49 13.87 -9.60 -14.67
CA LEU A 49 14.58 -9.65 -15.93
C LEU A 49 15.04 -8.27 -16.42
N PHE A 50 14.61 -7.18 -15.79
CA PHE A 50 15.21 -5.86 -16.05
C PHE A 50 16.60 -5.81 -15.43
N ASP A 51 17.53 -6.47 -16.13
CA ASP A 51 18.95 -6.44 -15.84
C ASP A 51 19.54 -5.09 -16.31
N ARG A 52 20.17 -4.43 -15.35
CA ARG A 52 20.59 -3.02 -15.37
C ARG A 52 21.63 -2.71 -16.45
N LYS A 53 22.29 -3.71 -17.04
CA LYS A 53 23.38 -3.46 -18.01
C LYS A 53 22.92 -2.75 -19.29
N GLU A 54 21.71 -3.01 -19.78
CA GLU A 54 21.22 -2.37 -21.01
C GLU A 54 20.75 -0.93 -20.76
N LEU A 55 20.12 -0.66 -19.62
CA LEU A 55 19.72 0.69 -19.20
C LEU A 55 20.92 1.57 -18.84
N LEU A 56 21.96 1.00 -18.22
CA LEU A 56 23.19 1.73 -17.88
C LEU A 56 24.08 2.02 -19.10
N GLN A 57 24.05 1.16 -20.12
CA GLN A 57 24.75 1.37 -21.40
C GLN A 57 24.08 2.44 -22.27
N ALA A 58 22.79 2.72 -22.04
CA ALA A 58 22.10 3.83 -22.67
C ALA A 58 22.54 5.18 -22.06
N GLY A 59 22.70 6.20 -22.91
CA GLY A 59 23.00 7.55 -22.46
C GLY A 59 21.90 8.09 -21.52
N PRO A 60 22.19 9.09 -20.67
CA PRO A 60 21.29 9.57 -19.61
C PRO A 60 19.85 9.87 -20.08
N SER A 61 19.71 10.39 -21.31
CA SER A 61 18.44 10.75 -21.93
C SER A 61 17.60 9.57 -22.44
N ASP A 62 18.20 8.38 -22.64
CA ASP A 62 17.55 7.16 -23.13
C ASP A 62 17.27 6.14 -22.00
N ARG A 63 17.55 6.47 -20.74
CA ARG A 63 17.38 5.59 -19.57
C ARG A 63 15.93 5.45 -19.11
N ALA A 64 14.93 5.48 -20.00
CA ALA A 64 13.54 5.31 -19.60
C ALA A 64 13.21 3.81 -19.42
N LEU A 65 12.49 3.45 -18.36
CA LEU A 65 11.98 2.08 -18.23
C LEU A 65 10.98 1.80 -19.37
N PRO A 66 11.02 0.59 -19.97
CA PRO A 66 10.13 0.25 -21.07
C PRO A 66 8.64 0.40 -20.72
N PRO A 67 7.78 0.84 -21.66
CA PRO A 67 6.34 1.03 -21.41
C PRO A 67 5.59 -0.23 -20.94
N VAL A 68 6.15 -1.42 -21.20
CA VAL A 68 5.60 -2.69 -20.72
C VAL A 68 5.65 -2.80 -19.20
N VAL A 69 6.64 -2.18 -18.54
CA VAL A 69 6.76 -2.15 -17.07
C VAL A 69 5.57 -1.43 -16.47
N ALA A 70 5.35 -0.18 -16.90
CA ALA A 70 4.21 0.62 -16.45
C ALA A 70 2.87 -0.08 -16.73
N ALA A 71 2.70 -0.67 -17.92
CA ALA A 71 1.48 -1.41 -18.25
C ALA A 71 1.28 -2.66 -17.38
N SER A 72 2.35 -3.34 -16.98
CA SER A 72 2.31 -4.51 -16.11
C SER A 72 1.97 -4.13 -14.67
N ILE A 73 2.56 -3.06 -14.15
CA ILE A 73 2.23 -2.54 -12.82
C ILE A 73 0.77 -2.08 -12.79
N ARG A 74 0.30 -1.40 -13.84
CA ARG A 74 -1.11 -1.00 -13.95
C ARG A 74 -2.04 -2.21 -13.97
N LEU A 75 -1.66 -3.32 -14.62
CA LEU A 75 -2.43 -4.56 -14.59
C LEU A 75 -2.53 -5.12 -13.17
N LEU A 76 -1.44 -5.10 -12.40
CA LEU A 76 -1.45 -5.55 -10.99
C LEU A 76 -2.37 -4.68 -10.12
N GLN A 77 -2.34 -3.36 -10.29
CA GLN A 77 -3.26 -2.44 -9.62
C GLN A 77 -4.72 -2.78 -9.93
N MET A 78 -5.07 -2.87 -11.22
CA MET A 78 -6.44 -3.19 -11.64
C MET A 78 -6.89 -4.57 -11.17
N LEU A 79 -5.99 -5.54 -11.11
CA LEU A 79 -6.26 -6.88 -10.59
C LEU A 79 -6.57 -6.83 -9.09
N ALA A 80 -5.80 -6.09 -8.31
CA ALA A 80 -6.03 -5.93 -6.87
C ALA A 80 -7.34 -5.15 -6.58
N GLU A 81 -7.58 -4.04 -7.28
CA GLU A 81 -8.83 -3.25 -7.16
C GLU A 81 -10.07 -4.08 -7.53
N ALA A 82 -10.01 -4.81 -8.66
CA ALA A 82 -11.09 -5.70 -9.09
C ALA A 82 -11.36 -6.80 -8.04
N SER A 83 -10.30 -7.35 -7.44
CA SER A 83 -10.40 -8.38 -6.41
C SER A 83 -10.98 -7.82 -5.10
N ALA A 84 -10.66 -6.58 -4.74
CA ALA A 84 -11.17 -5.92 -3.53
C ALA A 84 -12.67 -5.63 -3.65
N GLY A 85 -13.12 -5.12 -4.80
CA GLY A 85 -14.56 -4.89 -5.05
C GLY A 85 -15.39 -6.17 -5.01
N LEU A 86 -14.81 -7.32 -5.36
CA LEU A 86 -15.47 -8.63 -5.24
C LEU A 86 -15.58 -9.11 -3.79
N LYS A 87 -14.55 -8.87 -2.96
CA LYS A 87 -14.61 -9.18 -1.51
C LYS A 87 -15.69 -8.35 -0.79
N GLN A 88 -15.80 -7.06 -1.11
CA GLN A 88 -16.78 -6.17 -0.49
C GLN A 88 -18.24 -6.51 -0.87
N ALA A 89 -18.47 -7.03 -2.09
CA ALA A 89 -19.80 -7.43 -2.56
C ALA A 89 -20.33 -8.74 -1.94
N CYS A 90 -19.44 -9.56 -1.38
CA CYS A 90 -19.77 -10.78 -0.66
C CYS A 90 -19.37 -10.64 0.82
N PRO A 91 -20.13 -9.90 1.65
CA PRO A 91 -19.90 -9.93 3.08
C PRO A 91 -20.16 -11.36 3.54
N SER A 92 -19.08 -12.08 3.83
CA SER A 92 -19.18 -13.34 4.55
C SER A 92 -19.97 -13.07 5.83
N SER A 93 -21.03 -13.88 6.02
CA SER A 93 -21.86 -13.91 7.21
C SER A 93 -21.05 -13.68 8.48
N PRO A 94 -21.52 -12.90 9.46
CA PRO A 94 -20.77 -12.67 10.69
C PRO A 94 -20.50 -14.03 11.34
N SER A 95 -19.23 -14.42 11.37
CA SER A 95 -18.79 -15.56 12.17
C SER A 95 -19.10 -15.20 13.61
N ARG A 96 -20.22 -15.73 14.09
CA ARG A 96 -20.68 -15.67 15.46
C ARG A 96 -19.63 -16.36 16.32
N ALA A 97 -18.60 -15.62 16.72
CA ALA A 97 -17.74 -15.97 17.83
C ALA A 97 -18.53 -15.77 19.13
N THR A 98 -19.57 -16.60 19.32
CA THR A 98 -20.12 -16.85 20.65
C THR A 98 -19.02 -17.50 21.45
N ALA A 99 -18.51 -16.75 22.44
CA ALA A 99 -17.77 -17.29 23.56
C ALA A 99 -18.53 -18.51 24.13
N MET A 100 -17.95 -19.70 24.00
CA MET A 100 -18.37 -20.87 24.78
C MET A 100 -17.42 -21.04 25.97
N PRO A 101 -17.96 -21.32 27.17
CA PRO A 101 -17.17 -21.54 28.37
C PRO A 101 -16.48 -22.93 28.34
N PRO A 102 -15.44 -23.16 29.15
CA PRO A 102 -14.66 -24.40 29.10
C PRO A 102 -15.48 -25.61 29.58
N PRO A 103 -15.23 -26.83 29.07
CA PRO A 103 -15.91 -28.04 29.51
C PRO A 103 -15.35 -28.54 30.85
N PRO A 104 -16.18 -29.15 31.72
CA PRO A 104 -15.70 -29.80 32.92
C PRO A 104 -15.09 -31.17 32.61
N SER A 105 -14.05 -31.50 33.37
CA SER A 105 -13.32 -32.77 33.34
C SER A 105 -14.19 -33.95 33.81
N GLY A 106 -14.13 -35.10 33.12
CA GLY A 106 -14.74 -36.33 33.65
C GLY A 106 -14.75 -37.55 32.73
N ARG A 107 -13.79 -38.45 32.97
CA ARG A 107 -13.83 -39.92 32.85
C ARG A 107 -13.96 -40.63 31.48
N ALA A 108 -12.99 -41.53 31.30
CA ALA A 108 -12.83 -42.60 30.33
C ALA A 108 -13.99 -43.62 30.25
N ALA A 109 -14.19 -44.23 29.07
CA ALA A 109 -14.01 -45.68 28.84
C ALA A 109 -14.36 -46.15 27.41
N ALA A 110 -13.52 -47.08 26.95
CA ALA A 110 -13.78 -48.27 26.13
C ALA A 110 -13.93 -48.16 24.58
N ALA A 111 -13.06 -48.95 23.94
CA ALA A 111 -12.92 -49.23 22.52
C ALA A 111 -13.83 -50.37 22.04
N THR A 112 -14.10 -50.44 20.72
CA THR A 112 -14.18 -51.67 19.89
C THR A 112 -14.44 -51.32 18.39
N PRO A 113 -14.24 -52.22 17.41
CA PRO A 113 -13.37 -51.94 16.26
C PRO A 113 -14.02 -51.93 14.85
N VAL A 114 -13.15 -51.56 13.90
CA VAL A 114 -13.19 -51.48 12.43
C VAL A 114 -13.99 -52.57 11.69
N THR A 115 -14.73 -52.17 10.65
CA THR A 115 -14.77 -52.85 9.32
C THR A 115 -14.99 -51.82 8.19
N PRO A 116 -14.52 -52.10 6.95
CA PRO A 116 -14.26 -51.10 5.92
C PRO A 116 -15.45 -50.95 4.94
N ALA A 117 -15.75 -49.71 4.56
CA ALA A 117 -16.62 -49.42 3.43
C ALA A 117 -15.84 -48.60 2.38
N VAL A 118 -15.55 -49.26 1.26
CA VAL A 118 -15.08 -48.69 0.01
C VAL A 118 -16.26 -47.95 -0.63
N GLY A 119 -16.08 -46.68 -1.00
CA GLY A 119 -17.04 -45.97 -1.84
C GLY A 119 -16.88 -44.45 -1.83
N ALA A 120 -16.43 -43.93 -2.97
CA ALA A 120 -16.47 -42.53 -3.39
C ALA A 120 -15.50 -41.58 -2.67
N GLY A 121 -14.28 -41.52 -3.20
CA GLY A 121 -13.42 -40.36 -3.06
C GLY A 121 -14.12 -39.12 -3.62
N ALA A 122 -14.40 -38.17 -2.73
CA ALA A 122 -14.50 -36.76 -3.05
C ALA A 122 -13.21 -36.09 -2.52
N GLY A 123 -12.07 -36.39 -3.16
CA GLY A 123 -11.09 -35.34 -3.39
C GLY A 123 -11.75 -34.38 -4.39
N SER A 124 -11.72 -33.07 -4.24
CA SER A 124 -10.71 -32.22 -3.63
C SER A 124 -11.41 -30.98 -3.09
N SER A 125 -11.01 -30.53 -1.90
CA SER A 125 -10.97 -29.09 -1.64
C SER A 125 -10.05 -28.53 -2.73
N GLU A 126 -10.60 -28.05 -3.85
CA GLU A 126 -9.82 -27.24 -4.78
C GLU A 126 -9.30 -26.07 -3.95
N SER A 127 -8.00 -26.09 -3.64
CA SER A 127 -7.31 -24.95 -3.06
C SER A 127 -7.36 -23.85 -4.10
N SER A 128 -8.44 -23.07 -4.12
CA SER A 128 -8.60 -21.93 -5.03
C SER A 128 -7.42 -21.00 -4.80
N TYR A 129 -6.50 -20.96 -5.77
CA TYR A 129 -5.32 -20.12 -5.68
C TYR A 129 -5.76 -18.66 -5.67
N THR A 130 -5.52 -17.97 -4.57
CA THR A 130 -6.02 -16.60 -4.34
C THR A 130 -4.97 -15.55 -4.70
N LEU A 131 -5.41 -14.31 -4.90
CA LEU A 131 -4.48 -13.20 -5.09
C LEU A 131 -3.59 -13.00 -3.85
N SER A 132 -4.10 -13.25 -2.63
CA SER A 132 -3.30 -13.19 -1.40
C SER A 132 -2.18 -14.23 -1.39
N SER A 133 -2.44 -15.45 -1.88
CA SER A 133 -1.42 -16.48 -2.06
C SER A 133 -0.33 -16.01 -3.02
N ALA A 134 -0.72 -15.43 -4.17
CA ALA A 134 0.23 -14.87 -5.14
C ALA A 134 1.04 -13.71 -4.58
N MET A 135 0.42 -12.79 -3.84
CA MET A 135 1.11 -11.68 -3.20
C MET A 135 2.21 -12.17 -2.24
N ARG A 136 1.92 -13.21 -1.44
CA ARG A 136 2.88 -13.78 -0.49
C ARG A 136 4.04 -14.47 -1.18
N GLU A 137 3.76 -15.31 -2.17
CA GLU A 137 4.79 -16.07 -2.90
C GLU A 137 5.70 -15.18 -3.73
N THR A 138 5.17 -14.07 -4.25
CA THR A 138 5.88 -13.16 -5.15
C THR A 138 6.41 -11.91 -4.46
N SER A 139 6.33 -11.82 -3.13
CA SER A 139 6.75 -10.63 -2.37
C SER A 139 6.15 -9.34 -2.95
N LEU A 140 4.81 -9.31 -3.08
CA LEU A 140 4.05 -8.25 -3.74
C LEU A 140 4.43 -8.08 -5.22
N ALA A 141 4.47 -9.18 -5.95
CA ALA A 141 4.87 -9.23 -7.36
C ALA A 141 6.28 -8.67 -7.64
N GLY A 142 7.15 -8.59 -6.63
CA GLY A 142 8.49 -7.99 -6.74
C GLY A 142 8.49 -6.48 -6.92
N LEU A 143 7.37 -5.79 -6.63
CA LEU A 143 7.27 -4.33 -6.73
C LEU A 143 8.30 -3.59 -5.84
N PRO A 144 8.51 -3.96 -4.56
CA PRO A 144 9.58 -3.35 -3.75
C PRO A 144 10.95 -3.55 -4.40
N SER A 145 11.27 -4.79 -4.79
CA SER A 145 12.58 -5.13 -5.36
C SER A 145 12.85 -4.45 -6.69
N LEU A 146 11.83 -4.21 -7.52
CA LEU A 146 11.96 -3.39 -8.73
C LEU A 146 12.42 -1.96 -8.39
N LEU A 147 11.78 -1.33 -7.40
CA LEU A 147 12.11 0.04 -7.02
C LEU A 147 13.47 0.12 -6.33
N THR A 148 13.73 -0.76 -5.38
CA THR A 148 15.05 -0.92 -4.75
C THR A 148 16.12 -1.13 -5.81
N ALA A 149 15.81 -1.90 -6.86
CA ALA A 149 16.78 -2.15 -7.90
C ALA A 149 17.13 -0.89 -8.71
N ILE A 150 16.15 -0.03 -9.00
CA ILE A 150 16.39 1.26 -9.64
C ILE A 150 17.26 2.16 -8.75
N LEU A 151 16.95 2.23 -7.45
CA LEU A 151 17.70 3.06 -6.50
C LEU A 151 19.15 2.59 -6.36
N LEU A 152 19.38 1.29 -6.15
CA LEU A 152 20.73 0.72 -6.06
C LEU A 152 21.53 0.90 -7.35
N SER A 153 20.86 0.91 -8.51
CA SER A 153 21.52 1.19 -9.78
C SER A 153 22.03 2.63 -9.84
N ALA A 154 21.24 3.59 -9.36
CA ALA A 154 21.64 4.99 -9.29
C ALA A 154 22.80 5.18 -8.29
N GLU A 155 22.78 4.48 -7.14
CA GLU A 155 23.88 4.52 -6.15
C GLU A 155 25.20 4.01 -6.71
N GLN A 156 25.16 2.91 -7.47
CA GLN A 156 26.36 2.32 -8.09
C GLN A 156 27.01 3.28 -9.09
N GLU A 157 26.20 3.98 -9.88
CA GLU A 157 26.67 4.96 -10.86
C GLU A 157 27.21 6.22 -10.16
N GLN A 158 26.50 6.71 -9.15
CA GLN A 158 26.89 7.88 -8.35
C GLN A 158 28.14 7.63 -7.50
N ARG A 159 28.43 6.37 -7.14
CA ARG A 159 29.43 5.96 -6.14
C ARG A 159 29.22 6.62 -4.78
N ALA A 160 27.97 6.93 -4.46
CA ALA A 160 27.52 7.45 -3.17
C ALA A 160 26.04 7.05 -2.96
N PRO A 161 25.55 7.02 -1.70
CA PRO A 161 24.15 6.75 -1.42
C PRO A 161 23.23 7.78 -2.09
N VAL A 162 22.08 7.38 -2.64
CA VAL A 162 21.17 8.30 -3.35
C VAL A 162 20.62 9.39 -2.43
N LEU A 163 20.56 9.11 -1.14
CA LEU A 163 20.17 10.06 -0.10
C LEU A 163 21.22 11.16 0.18
N SER A 164 22.47 11.02 -0.28
CA SER A 164 23.50 12.03 0.01
C SER A 164 23.26 13.35 -0.73
N CYS A 165 22.64 13.30 -1.91
CA CYS A 165 22.27 14.47 -2.70
C CYS A 165 21.19 14.09 -3.71
N ILE A 166 19.94 14.50 -3.46
CA ILE A 166 18.80 14.19 -4.34
C ILE A 166 19.01 14.73 -5.76
N ALA A 167 19.52 15.97 -5.89
CA ALA A 167 19.79 16.57 -7.19
C ALA A 167 20.81 15.78 -8.03
N SER A 168 21.77 15.11 -7.38
CA SER A 168 22.72 14.23 -8.07
C SER A 168 22.09 12.87 -8.41
N ALA A 169 21.24 12.34 -7.53
CA ALA A 169 20.49 11.11 -7.78
C ALA A 169 19.53 11.28 -8.98
N ASP A 170 18.86 12.43 -9.11
CA ASP A 170 17.97 12.74 -10.25
C ASP A 170 18.66 12.59 -11.60
N ALA A 171 19.93 12.96 -11.70
CA ALA A 171 20.69 12.81 -12.95
C ALA A 171 20.97 11.34 -13.30
N MET A 172 21.02 10.45 -12.30
CA MET A 172 21.33 9.03 -12.48
C MET A 172 20.07 8.17 -12.66
N LEU A 173 18.93 8.65 -12.15
CA LEU A 173 17.65 7.96 -12.23
C LEU A 173 17.08 7.94 -13.65
N PRO A 174 16.22 6.95 -13.96
CA PRO A 174 15.46 6.92 -15.20
C PRO A 174 14.67 8.21 -15.46
N ALA A 175 14.59 8.65 -16.72
CA ALA A 175 13.85 9.86 -17.09
C ALA A 175 12.35 9.80 -16.73
N ASN A 176 11.77 8.59 -16.66
CA ASN A 176 10.39 8.33 -16.24
C ASN A 176 10.27 7.82 -14.79
N PHE A 177 11.31 7.99 -13.96
CA PHE A 177 11.35 7.45 -12.60
C PHE A 177 10.15 7.87 -11.76
N MET A 178 9.83 9.17 -11.69
CA MET A 178 8.71 9.67 -10.88
C MET A 178 7.39 8.99 -11.25
N SER A 179 7.11 8.80 -12.55
CA SER A 179 5.92 8.10 -13.01
C SER A 179 5.94 6.62 -12.63
N ILE A 180 7.06 5.92 -12.84
CA ILE A 180 7.18 4.50 -12.47
C ILE A 180 7.07 4.30 -10.97
N ALA A 181 7.78 5.10 -10.16
CA ALA A 181 7.72 5.06 -8.71
C ALA A 181 6.27 5.25 -8.23
N THR A 182 5.54 6.19 -8.82
CA THR A 182 4.12 6.41 -8.51
C THR A 182 3.31 5.14 -8.79
N GLU A 183 3.48 4.53 -9.96
CA GLU A 183 2.76 3.30 -10.31
C GLU A 183 3.13 2.13 -9.39
N VAL A 184 4.41 1.95 -9.05
CA VAL A 184 4.86 0.87 -8.15
C VAL A 184 4.24 1.05 -6.77
N VAL A 185 4.31 2.26 -6.21
CA VAL A 185 3.75 2.58 -4.88
C VAL A 185 2.22 2.45 -4.89
N CYS A 186 1.54 2.92 -5.93
CA CYS A 186 0.10 2.69 -6.12
C CYS A 186 -0.24 1.19 -6.24
N GLY A 187 0.63 0.39 -6.86
CA GLY A 187 0.51 -1.07 -6.91
C GLY A 187 0.54 -1.70 -5.53
N MET A 188 1.52 -1.33 -4.71
CA MET A 188 1.62 -1.78 -3.31
C MET A 188 0.42 -1.33 -2.47
N ASN A 189 -0.04 -0.09 -2.64
CA ASN A 189 -1.26 0.41 -2.00
C ASN A 189 -2.51 -0.38 -2.41
N SER A 190 -2.62 -0.74 -3.69
CA SER A 190 -3.74 -1.53 -4.19
C SER A 190 -3.76 -2.93 -3.57
N PHE A 191 -2.58 -3.55 -3.40
CA PHE A 191 -2.45 -4.81 -2.67
C PHE A 191 -2.80 -4.68 -1.19
N ALA A 192 -2.35 -3.62 -0.51
CA ALA A 192 -2.69 -3.37 0.88
C ALA A 192 -4.21 -3.15 1.08
N ARG A 193 -4.88 -2.46 0.16
CA ARG A 193 -6.35 -2.30 0.19
C ARG A 193 -7.10 -3.60 -0.08
N TYR A 194 -6.52 -4.51 -0.86
CA TYR A 194 -7.12 -5.83 -1.11
C TYR A 194 -6.98 -6.79 0.08
N ASP A 195 -5.81 -6.80 0.72
CA ASP A 195 -5.48 -7.67 1.85
C ASP A 195 -4.32 -7.07 2.65
N LEU A 196 -4.67 -6.22 3.63
CA LEU A 196 -3.70 -5.48 4.42
C LEU A 196 -2.73 -6.39 5.15
N THR A 197 -3.25 -7.43 5.81
CA THR A 197 -2.45 -8.38 6.59
C THR A 197 -1.42 -9.07 5.71
N THR A 198 -1.83 -9.60 4.55
CA THR A 198 -0.90 -10.25 3.63
C THR A 198 0.15 -9.27 3.09
N ALA A 199 -0.24 -8.03 2.78
CA ALA A 199 0.69 -7.01 2.31
C ALA A 199 1.70 -6.59 3.38
N GLN A 200 1.25 -6.38 4.62
CA GLN A 200 2.12 -6.09 5.75
C GLN A 200 3.09 -7.25 6.02
N GLU A 201 2.62 -8.50 6.04
CA GLU A 201 3.49 -9.66 6.24
C GLU A 201 4.56 -9.78 5.15
N ALA A 202 4.21 -9.55 3.88
CA ALA A 202 5.16 -9.55 2.78
C ALA A 202 6.20 -8.42 2.92
N MET A 203 5.77 -7.17 3.15
CA MET A 203 6.67 -6.04 3.38
C MET A 203 7.51 -6.18 4.66
N GLY A 204 7.03 -6.95 5.63
CA GLY A 204 7.67 -7.20 6.91
C GLY A 204 8.71 -8.32 6.91
N ALA A 205 8.86 -9.04 5.79
CA ALA A 205 9.89 -10.08 5.65
C ALA A 205 11.29 -9.48 5.84
N PRO A 206 12.28 -10.23 6.38
CA PRO A 206 13.56 -9.66 6.83
C PRO A 206 14.32 -8.87 5.77
N ASP A 207 14.29 -9.34 4.53
CA ASP A 207 14.86 -8.71 3.34
C ASP A 207 14.02 -7.50 2.89
N LEU A 208 12.72 -7.69 2.69
CA LEU A 208 11.83 -6.63 2.23
C LEU A 208 11.69 -5.48 3.22
N LYS A 209 11.78 -5.73 4.53
CA LYS A 209 11.70 -4.68 5.55
C LYS A 209 12.84 -3.66 5.41
N VAL A 210 14.04 -4.12 5.05
CA VAL A 210 15.18 -3.26 4.76
C VAL A 210 14.97 -2.49 3.45
N GLU A 211 14.43 -3.14 2.42
CA GLU A 211 14.02 -2.47 1.18
C GLU A 211 13.00 -1.36 1.45
N MET A 212 11.96 -1.64 2.23
CA MET A 212 10.92 -0.68 2.60
C MET A 212 11.51 0.53 3.34
N TYR A 213 12.44 0.31 4.27
CA TYR A 213 13.16 1.40 4.92
C TYR A 213 13.85 2.32 3.90
N HIS A 214 14.63 1.76 2.97
CA HIS A 214 15.33 2.56 1.96
C HIS A 214 14.38 3.24 0.98
N ILE A 215 13.33 2.54 0.52
CA ILE A 215 12.31 3.07 -0.38
C ILE A 215 11.59 4.26 0.25
N LEU A 216 11.01 4.09 1.45
CA LEU A 216 10.23 5.16 2.10
C LEU A 216 11.12 6.35 2.46
N SER A 217 12.32 6.08 3.00
CA SER A 217 13.30 7.11 3.35
C SER A 217 13.74 7.93 2.13
N PHE A 218 14.00 7.26 0.99
CA PHE A 218 14.37 7.93 -0.25
C PHE A 218 13.20 8.71 -0.84
N LEU A 219 12.04 8.08 -1.03
CA LEU A 219 10.91 8.71 -1.71
C LEU A 219 10.35 9.91 -0.97
N LEU A 220 10.31 9.90 0.37
CA LEU A 220 9.91 11.11 1.13
C LEU A 220 10.86 12.28 0.87
N SER A 221 12.17 12.04 0.96
CA SER A 221 13.17 13.07 0.66
C SER A 221 13.13 13.53 -0.80
N TYR A 222 12.89 12.60 -1.73
CA TYR A 222 12.73 12.87 -3.14
C TYR A 222 11.54 13.79 -3.40
N CYS A 223 10.37 13.44 -2.87
CA CYS A 223 9.14 14.20 -3.08
C CYS A 223 9.23 15.59 -2.44
N SER A 224 9.77 15.73 -1.23
CA SER A 224 9.94 17.05 -0.60
C SER A 224 10.88 17.94 -1.41
N HIS A 225 12.00 17.40 -1.91
CA HIS A 225 12.93 18.16 -2.76
C HIS A 225 12.26 18.67 -4.06
N HIS A 226 11.51 17.79 -4.74
CA HIS A 226 10.81 18.14 -5.97
C HIS A 226 9.61 19.05 -5.75
N TRP A 227 8.98 18.99 -4.57
CA TRP A 227 7.93 19.93 -4.18
C TRP A 227 8.50 21.35 -4.06
N ASP A 228 9.58 21.52 -3.29
CA ASP A 228 10.21 22.83 -3.07
C ASP A 228 10.76 23.46 -4.36
N ALA A 229 11.30 22.62 -5.26
CA ALA A 229 11.83 23.04 -6.54
C ALA A 229 10.73 23.54 -7.50
N LYS A 230 9.49 23.04 -7.35
CA LYS A 230 8.37 23.36 -8.23
C LYS A 230 7.51 24.48 -7.64
N LYS A 231 7.99 25.72 -7.81
CA LYS A 231 7.18 26.93 -7.61
C LYS A 231 6.45 27.26 -8.92
N GLY A 232 5.38 26.53 -9.20
CA GLY A 232 4.69 26.59 -10.49
C GLY A 232 3.16 26.56 -10.38
N THR A 233 2.51 26.23 -11.49
CA THR A 233 1.06 26.02 -11.54
C THR A 233 0.67 24.69 -10.89
N ALA A 234 -0.61 24.49 -10.55
CA ALA A 234 -1.10 23.21 -10.02
C ALA A 234 -0.75 22.00 -10.92
N ALA A 235 -0.67 22.20 -12.24
CA ALA A 235 -0.29 21.16 -13.20
C ALA A 235 1.19 20.72 -13.05
N ASP A 236 2.07 21.63 -12.62
CA ASP A 236 3.48 21.32 -12.43
C ASP A 236 3.70 20.47 -11.17
N VAL A 237 2.93 20.74 -10.11
CA VAL A 237 3.00 20.07 -8.80
C VAL A 237 2.28 18.71 -8.81
N ALA A 238 1.25 18.53 -9.63
CA ALA A 238 0.44 17.32 -9.66
C ALA A 238 1.23 15.98 -9.70
N PRO A 239 2.31 15.82 -10.49
CA PRO A 239 3.08 14.57 -10.48
C PRO A 239 3.82 14.28 -9.17
N VAL A 240 4.38 15.30 -8.52
CA VAL A 240 5.08 15.12 -7.24
C VAL A 240 4.07 14.91 -6.11
N GLN A 241 2.93 15.60 -6.17
CA GLN A 241 1.81 15.38 -5.28
C GLN A 241 1.31 13.93 -5.35
N ALA A 242 1.07 13.40 -6.55
CA ALA A 242 0.59 12.03 -6.73
C ALA A 242 1.55 10.99 -6.13
N LEU A 243 2.86 11.18 -6.30
CA LEU A 243 3.86 10.30 -5.68
C LEU A 243 3.89 10.46 -4.15
N MET A 244 3.88 11.70 -3.64
CA MET A 244 3.90 11.98 -2.20
C MET A 244 2.69 11.34 -1.51
N GLU A 245 1.48 11.57 -2.02
CA GLU A 245 0.25 11.01 -1.47
C GLU A 245 0.27 9.47 -1.49
N ALA A 246 0.78 8.87 -2.57
CA ALA A 246 0.94 7.42 -2.66
C ALA A 246 1.92 6.88 -1.62
N VAL A 247 3.04 7.58 -1.37
CA VAL A 247 4.05 7.20 -0.37
C VAL A 247 3.51 7.33 1.05
N LEU A 248 2.81 8.42 1.35
CA LEU A 248 2.15 8.61 2.64
C LEU A 248 1.11 7.52 2.89
N LEU A 249 0.28 7.21 1.89
CA LEU A 249 -0.70 6.15 1.97
C LEU A 249 -0.05 4.77 2.25
N LEU A 250 1.01 4.44 1.52
CA LEU A 250 1.75 3.19 1.71
C LEU A 250 2.39 3.10 3.08
N THR A 251 2.97 4.20 3.55
CA THR A 251 3.58 4.31 4.87
C THR A 251 2.54 4.04 5.97
N GLY A 252 1.34 4.58 5.83
CA GLY A 252 0.23 4.32 6.75
C GLY A 252 -0.16 2.84 6.76
N TYR A 253 -0.36 2.23 5.58
CA TYR A 253 -0.66 0.80 5.50
C TYR A 253 0.46 -0.09 6.06
N PHE A 254 1.72 0.28 5.83
CA PHE A 254 2.87 -0.46 6.35
C PHE A 254 2.87 -0.46 7.89
N CYS A 255 2.56 0.67 8.53
CA CYS A 255 2.67 0.82 9.98
C CYS A 255 1.43 0.45 10.78
N LEU A 256 0.23 0.51 10.17
CA LEU A 256 -1.04 0.41 10.89
C LEU A 256 -1.09 -0.83 11.79
N LEU A 257 -1.16 -0.60 13.11
CA LEU A 257 -1.22 -1.62 14.14
C LEU A 257 -0.14 -2.70 14.04
N GLN A 258 1.06 -2.32 13.56
CA GLN A 258 2.17 -3.23 13.42
C GLN A 258 3.45 -2.67 14.09
N PRO A 259 3.69 -2.96 15.39
CA PRO A 259 4.79 -2.38 16.16
C PRO A 259 6.16 -2.58 15.51
N ALA A 260 6.41 -3.78 14.97
CA ALA A 260 7.68 -4.09 14.31
C ALA A 260 7.91 -3.33 12.99
N HIS A 261 6.88 -2.70 12.42
CA HIS A 261 6.98 -1.81 11.26
C HIS A 261 7.07 -0.36 11.70
N GLN A 262 6.33 0.03 12.74
CA GLN A 262 6.48 1.34 13.38
C GLN A 262 7.92 1.57 13.86
N ASP A 263 8.62 0.56 14.36
CA ASP A 263 10.03 0.67 14.76
C ASP A 263 10.98 0.99 13.59
N VAL A 264 10.64 0.55 12.37
CA VAL A 264 11.41 0.85 11.15
C VAL A 264 11.44 2.36 10.89
N MET A 265 10.41 3.09 11.32
CA MET A 265 10.28 4.53 11.10
C MET A 265 11.39 5.34 11.80
N ARG A 266 12.01 4.76 12.82
CA ARG A 266 13.13 5.35 13.58
C ARG A 266 14.50 4.83 13.17
N TRP A 267 14.57 3.93 12.18
CA TRP A 267 15.86 3.40 11.72
C TRP A 267 16.71 4.47 11.04
N GLY A 268 18.03 4.26 11.06
CA GLY A 268 19.01 5.11 10.40
C GLY A 268 19.46 6.31 11.20
N THR A 269 20.18 7.20 10.52
CA THR A 269 20.61 8.50 11.07
C THR A 269 19.55 9.56 10.81
N SER A 270 19.45 10.54 11.70
CA SER A 270 18.56 11.69 11.50
C SER A 270 18.87 12.42 10.16
N PRO A 271 17.84 12.84 9.41
CA PRO A 271 16.42 12.66 9.69
C PRO A 271 15.95 11.22 9.41
N THR A 272 15.31 10.59 10.39
CA THR A 272 14.63 9.28 10.25
C THR A 272 13.37 9.40 9.39
N ILE A 273 12.75 8.28 8.99
CA ILE A 273 11.49 8.32 8.21
C ILE A 273 10.41 9.09 8.98
N LEU A 274 10.33 8.88 10.29
CA LEU A 274 9.35 9.56 11.13
C LEU A 274 9.57 11.08 11.16
N GLN A 275 10.81 11.53 11.27
CA GLN A 275 11.14 12.96 11.20
C GLN A 275 10.87 13.54 9.81
N LYS A 276 11.11 12.75 8.74
CA LYS A 276 10.77 13.13 7.36
C LYS A 276 9.25 13.28 7.17
N LEU A 277 8.43 12.43 7.79
CA LEU A 277 6.97 12.59 7.78
C LEU A 277 6.54 13.92 8.44
N CYS A 278 7.20 14.31 9.53
CA CYS A 278 6.97 15.61 10.19
C CYS A 278 7.56 16.81 9.41
N SER A 279 8.35 16.55 8.36
CA SER A 279 9.04 17.56 7.55
C SER A 279 8.58 17.56 6.07
N VAL A 280 7.43 16.96 5.78
CA VAL A 280 6.79 17.09 4.46
C VAL A 280 6.36 18.55 4.24
N PRO A 281 6.02 18.96 3.00
CA PRO A 281 5.62 20.34 2.73
C PRO A 281 4.48 20.82 3.62
N PHE A 282 4.55 22.10 4.02
CA PHE A 282 3.66 22.69 5.02
C PHE A 282 2.17 22.56 4.66
N GLU A 283 1.84 22.55 3.38
CA GLU A 283 0.48 22.37 2.87
C GLU A 283 -0.19 21.09 3.41
N TYR A 284 0.58 20.03 3.68
CA TYR A 284 0.04 18.80 4.26
C TYR A 284 -0.40 18.92 5.72
N PHE A 285 -0.02 19.99 6.42
CA PHE A 285 -0.41 20.25 7.81
C PHE A 285 -1.58 21.22 7.94
N CYS A 286 -1.87 22.02 6.91
CA CYS A 286 -2.86 23.11 7.00
C CYS A 286 -3.92 23.11 5.90
N ASP A 287 -3.70 22.44 4.77
CA ASP A 287 -4.69 22.38 3.68
C ASP A 287 -5.68 21.23 3.92
N PRO A 288 -7.00 21.49 4.01
CA PRO A 288 -8.02 20.47 4.20
C PRO A 288 -8.01 19.34 3.15
N THR A 289 -7.42 19.56 1.98
CA THR A 289 -7.28 18.54 0.93
C THR A 289 -6.11 17.58 1.18
N HIS A 290 -5.04 18.04 1.86
CA HIS A 290 -3.83 17.26 2.10
C HIS A 290 -3.74 16.70 3.53
N MET A 291 -4.34 17.38 4.52
CA MET A 291 -4.41 16.92 5.91
C MET A 291 -4.96 15.48 6.05
N PRO A 292 -6.04 15.08 5.34
CA PRO A 292 -6.54 13.70 5.38
C PRO A 292 -5.56 12.67 4.81
N VAL A 293 -4.57 13.09 4.03
CA VAL A 293 -3.51 12.20 3.54
C VAL A 293 -2.43 12.01 4.60
N LEU A 294 -1.98 13.10 5.23
CA LEU A 294 -0.88 13.07 6.19
C LEU A 294 -1.28 12.53 7.56
N PHE A 295 -2.30 13.08 8.20
CA PHE A 295 -2.57 12.77 9.62
C PHE A 295 -2.89 11.30 9.88
N PRO A 296 -3.72 10.60 9.07
CA PRO A 296 -3.90 9.16 9.25
C PRO A 296 -2.60 8.36 9.09
N THR A 297 -1.65 8.85 8.29
CA THR A 297 -0.31 8.25 8.15
C THR A 297 0.49 8.39 9.45
N ILE A 298 0.51 9.60 10.03
CA ILE A 298 1.19 9.89 11.30
C ILE A 298 0.57 9.03 12.41
N ILE A 299 -0.75 8.98 12.51
CA ILE A 299 -1.48 8.17 13.48
C ILE A 299 -1.10 6.69 13.34
N ALA A 300 -1.14 6.13 12.13
CA ALA A 300 -0.76 4.74 11.90
C ALA A 300 0.72 4.45 12.28
N ALA A 301 1.62 5.41 12.05
CA ALA A 301 3.04 5.29 12.38
C ALA A 301 3.34 5.40 13.88
N THR A 302 2.45 5.98 14.70
CA THR A 302 2.76 6.39 16.08
C THR A 302 1.82 5.83 17.14
N PHE A 303 0.56 5.55 16.79
CA PHE A 303 -0.44 5.06 17.73
C PHE A 303 0.03 3.76 18.41
N SER A 304 -0.12 3.72 19.73
CA SER A 304 0.35 2.62 20.60
C SER A 304 1.88 2.39 20.58
N ASN A 305 2.68 3.39 20.17
CA ASN A 305 4.14 3.34 20.22
C ASN A 305 4.70 4.64 20.82
N GLU A 306 4.96 4.61 22.13
CA GLU A 306 5.43 5.78 22.88
C GLU A 306 6.74 6.35 22.33
N GLN A 307 7.65 5.49 21.89
CA GLN A 307 8.93 5.96 21.38
C GLN A 307 8.78 6.70 20.04
N ASN A 308 7.82 6.30 19.20
CA ASN A 308 7.47 7.06 18.00
C ASN A 308 6.73 8.36 18.36
N LYS A 309 5.84 8.32 19.35
CA LYS A 309 5.16 9.51 19.87
C LYS A 309 6.16 10.57 20.38
N GLU A 310 7.15 10.17 21.17
CA GLU A 310 8.22 11.05 21.66
C GLU A 310 8.95 11.75 20.51
N VAL A 311 9.28 11.01 19.43
CA VAL A 311 9.94 11.58 18.26
C VAL A 311 9.04 12.62 17.58
N ILE A 312 7.77 12.30 17.28
CA ILE A 312 6.91 13.28 16.59
C ILE A 312 6.61 14.50 17.46
N GLN A 313 6.56 14.36 18.79
CA GLN A 313 6.36 15.47 19.72
C GLN A 313 7.55 16.45 19.72
N CYS A 314 8.76 15.97 19.39
CA CYS A 314 9.91 16.85 19.18
C CYS A 314 9.87 17.61 17.85
N GLU A 315 9.15 17.10 16.84
CA GLU A 315 9.14 17.66 15.48
C GLU A 315 7.90 18.52 15.18
N MET A 316 6.76 18.23 15.81
CA MET A 316 5.48 18.92 15.58
C MET A 316 4.55 18.90 16.81
N SER A 317 3.56 19.79 16.84
CA SER A 317 2.54 19.80 17.90
C SER A 317 1.58 18.62 17.77
N LEU A 318 1.45 17.82 18.84
CA LEU A 318 0.47 16.73 18.92
C LEU A 318 -0.98 17.24 18.93
N GLU A 319 -1.19 18.51 19.29
CA GLU A 319 -2.50 19.17 19.25
C GLU A 319 -3.10 19.16 17.83
N MET A 320 -2.27 19.20 16.78
CA MET A 320 -2.73 19.11 15.40
C MET A 320 -3.33 17.73 15.09
N VAL A 321 -2.69 16.66 15.59
CA VAL A 321 -3.17 15.28 15.43
C VAL A 321 -4.44 15.06 16.23
N HIS A 322 -4.46 15.54 17.48
CA HIS A 322 -5.63 15.47 18.35
C HIS A 322 -6.82 16.23 17.77
N SER A 323 -6.63 17.48 17.32
CA SER A 323 -7.71 18.28 16.71
C SER A 323 -8.25 17.62 15.44
N PHE A 324 -7.38 17.09 14.59
CA PHE A 324 -7.79 16.32 13.41
C PHE A 324 -8.64 15.10 13.80
N LEU A 325 -8.28 14.34 14.83
CA LEU A 325 -9.06 13.19 15.31
C LEU A 325 -10.44 13.61 15.83
N ALA A 326 -10.50 14.65 16.66
CA ALA A 326 -11.74 15.18 17.19
C ALA A 326 -12.70 15.64 16.08
N ASP A 327 -12.19 16.36 15.07
CA ASP A 327 -12.99 16.79 13.92
C ASP A 327 -13.56 15.58 13.14
N GLN A 328 -12.75 14.55 12.90
CA GLN A 328 -13.18 13.34 12.20
C GLN A 328 -14.23 12.52 12.99
N MET A 329 -14.22 12.61 14.32
CA MET A 329 -15.21 11.97 15.20
C MET A 329 -16.52 12.75 15.23
N LEU A 330 -16.47 14.09 15.25
CA LEU A 330 -17.66 14.94 15.16
C LEU A 330 -18.39 14.78 13.81
N GLU A 331 -17.64 14.77 12.70
CA GLU A 331 -18.20 14.49 11.37
C GLU A 331 -18.87 13.11 11.29
N ALA A 332 -18.48 12.17 12.16
CA ALA A 332 -19.09 10.85 12.21
C ALA A 332 -20.44 10.78 12.90
N ASP A 333 -20.63 11.60 13.92
CA ASP A 333 -21.89 11.68 14.66
C ASP A 333 -22.92 12.55 13.92
N GLU A 334 -22.47 13.57 13.16
CA GLU A 334 -23.34 14.46 12.39
C GLU A 334 -23.79 13.88 11.03
N GLY A 335 -23.12 12.83 10.54
CA GLY A 335 -23.36 12.16 9.25
C GLY A 335 -24.71 11.43 9.08
N GLY A 336 -25.69 11.68 9.96
CA GLY A 336 -27.09 11.27 9.78
C GLY A 336 -27.97 12.29 9.05
N ALA A 337 -27.45 13.49 8.71
CA ALA A 337 -28.23 14.56 8.08
C ALA A 337 -27.43 15.35 7.03
N GLU A 338 -27.14 14.74 5.87
CA GLU A 338 -26.62 15.49 4.72
C GLU A 338 -27.73 16.26 4.00
N GLU A 339 -27.98 17.51 4.42
CA GLU A 339 -28.52 18.56 3.55
C GLU A 339 -27.78 19.88 3.87
N GLY A 340 -26.60 20.10 3.27
CA GLY A 340 -26.00 21.46 3.30
C GLY A 340 -24.48 21.62 3.26
N ALA A 341 -23.66 20.61 2.96
CA ALA A 341 -22.23 20.83 2.78
C ALA A 341 -21.94 21.54 1.44
N ALA A 342 -21.17 22.63 1.52
CA ALA A 342 -20.69 23.42 0.37
C ALA A 342 -19.95 22.53 -0.66
N PRO A 343 -19.82 22.94 -1.94
CA PRO A 343 -19.13 22.16 -2.97
C PRO A 343 -17.61 22.16 -2.72
N GLY A 344 -17.17 21.40 -1.71
CA GLY A 344 -15.78 21.01 -1.55
C GLY A 344 -15.41 19.95 -2.57
N VAL A 345 -14.15 19.91 -2.97
CA VAL A 345 -13.60 18.81 -3.78
C VAL A 345 -13.80 17.52 -2.97
N ALA A 346 -14.64 16.61 -3.46
CA ALA A 346 -14.86 15.33 -2.79
C ALA A 346 -13.52 14.60 -2.65
N LEU A 347 -13.11 14.35 -1.40
CA LEU A 347 -11.88 13.62 -1.08
C LEU A 347 -12.01 12.19 -1.64
N ASP A 348 -10.95 11.67 -2.26
CA ASP A 348 -10.91 10.25 -2.65
C ASP A 348 -11.07 9.39 -1.38
N PRO A 349 -12.08 8.48 -1.32
CA PRO A 349 -12.39 7.71 -0.12
C PRO A 349 -11.17 6.98 0.49
N LYS A 350 -10.20 6.59 -0.34
CA LYS A 350 -8.98 5.90 0.12
C LYS A 350 -8.12 6.71 1.08
N PHE A 351 -8.28 8.04 1.11
CA PHE A 351 -7.57 8.94 2.01
C PHE A 351 -8.33 9.21 3.30
N SER A 352 -9.63 8.88 3.37
CA SER A 352 -10.41 9.09 4.59
C SER A 352 -9.82 8.32 5.77
N LEU A 353 -9.91 8.89 6.98
CA LEU A 353 -9.44 8.24 8.20
C LEU A 353 -10.14 6.89 8.41
N ARG A 354 -11.45 6.81 8.11
CA ARG A 354 -12.28 5.61 8.27
C ARG A 354 -11.80 4.39 7.49
N GLU A 355 -11.29 4.61 6.27
CA GLU A 355 -10.74 3.54 5.44
C GLU A 355 -9.32 3.12 5.87
N ARG A 356 -8.66 3.95 6.69
CA ARG A 356 -7.23 3.81 7.02
C ARG A 356 -6.96 3.48 8.49
N PHE A 357 -7.94 3.65 9.37
CA PHE A 357 -7.81 3.41 10.79
C PHE A 357 -9.09 2.78 11.37
N PRO A 358 -9.00 1.73 12.20
CA PRO A 358 -10.18 1.07 12.74
C PRO A 358 -11.04 2.02 13.60
N PRO A 359 -12.33 2.20 13.27
CA PRO A 359 -13.21 3.10 14.03
C PRO A 359 -13.31 2.76 15.52
N ALA A 360 -13.20 1.47 15.86
CA ALA A 360 -13.24 0.99 17.24
C ALA A 360 -12.09 1.47 18.12
N LEU A 361 -10.99 1.96 17.52
CA LEU A 361 -9.80 2.44 18.23
C LEU A 361 -9.67 3.96 18.21
N LEU A 362 -10.64 4.69 17.64
CA LEU A 362 -10.55 6.16 17.51
C LEU A 362 -10.48 6.86 18.87
N SER A 363 -11.31 6.43 19.83
CA SER A 363 -11.26 6.96 21.20
C SER A 363 -9.91 6.71 21.86
N ASP A 364 -9.36 5.50 21.73
CA ASP A 364 -8.05 5.16 22.28
C ASP A 364 -6.94 6.01 21.63
N ALA A 365 -7.06 6.30 20.33
CA ALA A 365 -6.11 7.15 19.61
C ALA A 365 -6.21 8.62 20.07
N GLU A 366 -7.41 9.15 20.25
CA GLU A 366 -7.63 10.50 20.78
C GLU A 366 -6.98 10.65 22.16
N ASP A 367 -7.27 9.73 23.09
CA ASP A 367 -6.67 9.70 24.42
C ASP A 367 -5.13 9.62 24.36
N PHE A 368 -4.60 8.81 23.43
CA PHE A 368 -3.17 8.64 23.25
C PHE A 368 -2.47 9.93 22.79
N PHE A 369 -3.09 10.77 21.98
CA PHE A 369 -2.51 12.05 21.53
C PHE A 369 -2.89 13.25 22.39
N ALA A 370 -3.88 13.12 23.29
CA ALA A 370 -4.24 14.14 24.28
C ALA A 370 -3.25 14.20 25.46
N ALA A 371 -2.67 13.05 25.83
CA ALA A 371 -1.66 12.92 26.88
C ALA A 371 -0.27 13.39 26.43
#